data_AF-A0A9N7MMJ3-F1
#
_entry.id   AF-A0A9N7MMJ3-F1
#
_cell.length_a   1.000
_cell.length_b   1.000
_cell.length_c   1.000
_cell.angle_alpha   90.00
_cell.angle_beta   90.00
_cell.angle_gamma   90.00
#
_symmetry.space_group_name_H-M   'P 1'
#
loop_
_entity.id
_entity.type
_entity.pdbx_description
1 polymer ?
#
loop_
_entity_poly.entity_id
_entity_poly.type
_entity_poly.pdbx_seq_one_letter_code
_entity_poly.pdbx_strand_id
1 'polypeptide(L)'
;IMNTRNNRNCQPSPSPSPPHCHHQAPPAMDLTQLIVQFQRMNAPTFAGTENPTTVLEWIKELDKIFAVMVRGKFLHQSFWDRMDHEFYHLQQGSSTVDEYIRTFTRTCLFAGDSVNTDAKKARKFLKGLNQRIRELGG
;
A
#
# COMPACT_ATOMS: atom_id res chain seq x y z
N ILE A 1 15.04 46.10 -61.19
CA ILE A 1 15.83 45.66 -60.02
C ILE A 1 15.07 46.12 -58.77
N MET A 2 14.76 45.20 -57.83
CA MET A 2 14.20 45.41 -56.48
C MET A 2 12.87 46.19 -56.35
N ASN A 3 11.76 45.54 -55.97
CA ASN A 3 11.26 45.28 -54.59
C ASN A 3 10.34 46.44 -54.10
N THR A 4 9.16 46.25 -53.51
CA THR A 4 8.97 45.85 -52.08
C THR A 4 7.47 45.85 -51.69
N ARG A 5 7.03 44.88 -50.84
CA ARG A 5 5.71 44.82 -50.11
C ARG A 5 4.46 44.77 -51.03
N ASN A 6 3.32 44.18 -50.67
CA ASN A 6 2.82 43.53 -49.45
C ASN A 6 2.14 42.19 -49.90
N ASN A 7 1.31 41.43 -49.19
CA ASN A 7 0.66 41.50 -47.87
C ASN A 7 0.53 40.06 -47.29
N ARG A 8 -0.26 39.88 -46.23
CA ARG A 8 -0.51 38.64 -45.48
C ARG A 8 -1.99 38.24 -45.55
N ASN A 9 -2.27 36.94 -45.66
CA ASN A 9 -3.28 36.32 -44.79
C ASN A 9 -2.97 34.82 -44.56
N CYS A 10 -1.93 34.55 -43.78
CA CYS A 10 -1.68 33.23 -43.20
C CYS A 10 -1.98 33.31 -41.71
N GLN A 11 -3.19 32.90 -41.30
CA GLN A 11 -3.47 32.65 -39.90
C GLN A 11 -2.59 31.49 -39.42
N PRO A 12 -1.91 31.58 -38.26
CA PRO A 12 -1.32 30.42 -37.63
C PRO A 12 -2.45 29.51 -37.11
N SER A 13 -2.45 28.24 -37.53
CA SER A 13 -3.31 27.22 -36.95
C SER A 13 -3.07 27.12 -35.44
N PRO A 14 -4.11 26.93 -34.60
CA PRO A 14 -3.92 26.73 -33.18
C PRO A 14 -3.10 25.46 -32.95
N SER A 15 -2.00 25.56 -32.19
CA SER A 15 -1.22 24.39 -31.79
C SER A 15 -2.08 23.43 -30.97
N PRO A 16 -1.92 22.09 -31.14
CA PRO A 16 -2.59 21.14 -30.27
C PRO A 16 -2.13 21.34 -28.83
N SER A 17 -3.09 21.55 -27.91
CA SER A 17 -2.81 21.62 -26.48
C SER A 17 -2.06 20.37 -26.03
N PRO A 18 -1.12 20.46 -25.06
CA PRO A 18 -0.50 19.29 -24.47
C PRO A 18 -1.57 18.31 -23.98
N PRO A 19 -1.38 16.99 -24.11
CA PRO A 19 -2.27 16.02 -23.50
C PRO A 19 -2.36 16.37 -22.02
N HIS A 20 -3.58 16.65 -21.54
CA HIS A 20 -3.82 17.01 -20.16
C HIS A 20 -3.48 15.78 -19.32
N CYS A 21 -2.25 15.75 -18.79
CA CYS A 21 -1.80 14.76 -17.81
C CYS A 21 -2.63 14.95 -16.56
N HIS A 22 -3.84 14.38 -16.58
CA HIS A 22 -4.80 14.41 -15.50
C HIS A 22 -4.26 13.48 -14.40
N HIS A 23 -3.24 13.99 -13.70
CA HIS A 23 -2.92 13.63 -12.34
C HIS A 23 -4.09 14.11 -11.47
N GLN A 24 -5.25 13.47 -11.68
CA GLN A 24 -6.26 13.34 -10.66
C GLN A 24 -5.49 12.86 -9.43
N ALA A 25 -5.48 13.65 -8.37
CA ALA A 25 -5.01 13.15 -7.09
C ALA A 25 -5.76 11.83 -6.83
N PRO A 26 -5.08 10.74 -6.46
CA PRO A 26 -5.74 9.45 -6.29
C PRO A 26 -6.96 9.66 -5.40
N PRO A 27 -8.16 9.19 -5.82
CA PRO A 27 -9.41 9.57 -5.19
C PRO A 27 -9.29 9.33 -3.69
N ALA A 28 -9.50 10.40 -2.91
CA ALA A 28 -9.41 10.32 -1.46
C ALA A 28 -10.30 9.17 -0.99
N MET A 29 -9.75 8.27 -0.16
CA MET A 29 -10.41 7.03 0.19
C MET A 29 -11.76 7.33 0.88
N ASP A 30 -12.86 7.10 0.16
CA ASP A 30 -14.20 7.30 0.71
C ASP A 30 -14.52 6.18 1.71
N LEU A 31 -14.24 6.49 2.99
CA LEU A 31 -14.53 5.61 4.11
C LEU A 31 -16.03 5.29 4.24
N THR A 32 -16.92 6.13 3.72
CA THR A 32 -18.37 5.87 3.71
C THR A 32 -18.68 4.70 2.79
N GLN A 33 -18.14 4.71 1.57
CA GLN A 33 -18.25 3.57 0.66
C GLN A 33 -17.51 2.33 1.18
N LEU A 34 -16.36 2.50 1.84
CA LEU A 34 -15.65 1.40 2.50
C LEU A 34 -16.54 0.66 3.51
N ILE A 35 -17.23 1.41 4.39
CA ILE A 35 -18.15 0.86 5.41
C ILE A 35 -19.36 0.16 4.76
N VAL A 36 -19.98 0.78 3.75
CA VAL A 36 -21.12 0.17 3.04
C VAL A 36 -20.71 -1.11 2.30
N GLN A 37 -19.53 -1.14 1.67
CA GLN A 37 -19.03 -2.36 1.00
C GLN A 37 -18.68 -3.46 2.01
N PHE A 38 -18.10 -3.11 3.15
CA PHE A 38 -17.80 -4.02 4.25
C PHE A 38 -19.06 -4.71 4.79
N GLN A 39 -20.10 -3.93 5.10
CA GLN A 39 -21.40 -4.47 5.54
C GLN A 39 -22.04 -5.40 4.50
N ARG A 40 -21.87 -5.10 3.20
CA ARG A 40 -22.41 -5.90 2.09
C ARG A 40 -21.70 -7.24 1.84
N MET A 41 -20.54 -7.49 2.45
CA MET A 41 -19.80 -8.76 2.32
C MET A 41 -20.02 -9.71 3.51
N ASN A 42 -21.16 -9.59 4.20
CA ASN A 42 -21.48 -10.39 5.38
C ASN A 42 -20.37 -10.33 6.45
N ALA A 43 -19.94 -9.11 6.81
CA ALA A 43 -18.99 -8.90 7.88
C ALA A 43 -19.45 -9.65 9.16
N PRO A 44 -18.61 -10.53 9.73
CA PRO A 44 -19.01 -11.35 10.86
C PRO A 44 -19.32 -10.46 12.07
N THR A 45 -20.43 -10.71 12.74
CA THR A 45 -20.79 -10.02 13.98
C THR A 45 -20.09 -10.65 15.18
N PHE A 46 -19.60 -9.82 16.11
CA PHE A 46 -19.05 -10.32 17.36
C PHE A 46 -20.19 -10.57 18.35
N ALA A 47 -20.41 -11.83 18.73
CA ALA A 47 -21.49 -12.20 19.64
C ALA A 47 -21.22 -11.84 21.12
N GLY A 48 -19.98 -11.45 21.47
CA GLY A 48 -19.54 -11.34 22.86
C GLY A 48 -19.22 -12.71 23.44
N THR A 49 -17.96 -12.96 23.76
CA THR A 49 -17.50 -14.28 24.23
C THR A 49 -16.20 -14.16 25.03
N GLU A 50 -16.10 -14.93 26.11
CA GLU A 50 -14.91 -15.05 26.94
C GLU A 50 -13.87 -16.02 26.36
N ASN A 51 -14.23 -16.80 25.32
CA ASN A 51 -13.32 -17.76 24.71
C ASN A 51 -12.36 -17.06 23.73
N PRO A 52 -11.04 -17.03 24.02
CA PRO A 52 -10.07 -16.33 23.18
C PRO A 52 -9.94 -16.95 21.77
N THR A 53 -10.19 -18.26 21.61
CA THR A 53 -10.19 -18.90 20.29
C THR A 53 -11.32 -18.35 19.42
N THR A 54 -12.51 -18.14 19.97
CA THR A 54 -13.64 -17.57 19.21
C THR A 54 -13.38 -16.11 18.81
N VAL A 55 -12.72 -15.33 19.68
CA VAL A 55 -12.26 -13.97 19.34
C VAL A 55 -11.25 -14.00 18.18
N LEU A 56 -10.28 -14.92 18.23
CA LEU A 56 -9.26 -15.06 17.19
C LEU A 56 -9.86 -15.50 15.84
N GLU A 57 -10.81 -16.44 15.81
CA GLU A 57 -11.49 -16.82 14.56
C GLU A 57 -12.33 -15.65 14.00
N TRP A 58 -13.03 -14.89 14.85
CA TRP A 58 -13.75 -13.69 14.41
C TRP A 58 -12.82 -12.64 13.78
N ILE A 59 -11.66 -12.38 14.37
CA ILE A 59 -10.63 -11.48 13.81
C ILE A 59 -10.10 -12.01 12.48
N LYS A 60 -9.83 -13.32 12.36
CA LYS A 60 -9.37 -13.92 11.09
C LYS A 60 -10.39 -13.78 9.96
N GLU A 61 -11.68 -13.93 10.23
CA GLU A 61 -12.72 -13.73 9.22
C GLU A 61 -12.82 -12.25 8.81
N LEU A 62 -12.63 -11.31 9.73
CA LEU A 62 -12.50 -9.88 9.40
C LEU A 62 -11.29 -9.58 8.50
N ASP A 63 -10.12 -10.12 8.83
CA ASP A 63 -8.87 -9.90 8.07
C ASP A 63 -9.03 -10.34 6.60
N LYS A 64 -9.76 -11.43 6.33
CA LYS A 64 -10.06 -11.86 4.94
C LYS A 64 -10.87 -10.81 4.18
N ILE A 65 -11.89 -10.23 4.83
CA ILE A 65 -12.76 -9.21 4.22
C ILE A 65 -11.97 -7.92 3.94
N PHE A 66 -11.16 -7.48 4.91
CA PHE A 66 -10.26 -6.33 4.71
C PHE A 66 -9.24 -6.58 3.61
N ALA A 67 -8.64 -7.77 3.54
CA ALA A 67 -7.70 -8.12 2.47
C ALA A 67 -8.35 -7.99 1.07
N VAL A 68 -9.56 -8.51 0.88
CA VAL A 68 -10.30 -8.43 -0.40
C VAL A 68 -10.65 -6.99 -0.76
N MET A 69 -11.19 -6.20 0.19
CA MET A 69 -11.48 -4.78 -0.05
C MET A 69 -10.23 -4.01 -0.44
N VAL A 70 -9.24 -4.01 0.46
CA VAL A 70 -8.11 -3.09 0.39
C VAL A 70 -7.22 -3.43 -0.81
N ARG A 71 -6.99 -4.74 -1.10
CA ARG A 71 -6.25 -5.17 -2.31
C ARG A 71 -7.04 -4.99 -3.61
N GLY A 72 -8.31 -5.36 -3.62
CA GLY A 72 -9.08 -5.46 -4.88
C GLY A 72 -9.72 -4.16 -5.36
N LYS A 73 -9.97 -3.18 -4.48
CA LYS A 73 -10.79 -2.00 -4.80
C LYS A 73 -10.19 -0.65 -4.41
N PHE A 74 -9.37 -0.58 -3.35
CA PHE A 74 -8.98 0.72 -2.76
C PHE A 74 -7.50 1.09 -2.96
N LEU A 75 -6.59 0.12 -3.05
CA LEU A 75 -5.17 0.37 -3.29
C LEU A 75 -4.75 -0.23 -4.62
N HIS A 76 -4.26 0.62 -5.53
CA HIS A 76 -3.80 0.23 -6.86
C HIS A 76 -2.63 -0.77 -6.79
N GLN A 77 -2.47 -1.63 -7.81
CA GLN A 77 -1.43 -2.68 -7.82
C GLN A 77 -0.03 -2.14 -7.51
N SER A 78 0.33 -0.98 -8.08
CA SER A 78 1.63 -0.34 -7.83
C SER A 78 1.88 0.09 -6.36
N PHE A 79 0.83 0.26 -5.54
CA PHE A 79 1.00 0.44 -4.10
C PHE A 79 1.44 -0.87 -3.43
N TRP A 80 0.84 -2.00 -3.83
CA TRP A 80 1.21 -3.32 -3.34
C TRP A 80 2.61 -3.72 -3.80
N ASP A 81 2.93 -3.49 -5.07
CA ASP A 81 4.26 -3.76 -5.62
C ASP A 81 5.32 -2.95 -4.85
N ARG A 82 5.02 -1.67 -4.55
CA ARG A 82 5.90 -0.84 -3.72
C ARG A 82 6.03 -1.36 -2.29
N MET A 83 4.93 -1.77 -1.65
CA MET A 83 4.98 -2.27 -0.27
C MET A 83 5.66 -3.64 -0.15
N ASP A 84 5.50 -4.53 -1.13
CA ASP A 84 6.21 -5.80 -1.18
C ASP A 84 7.70 -5.58 -1.48
N HIS A 85 8.05 -4.65 -2.38
CA HIS A 85 9.44 -4.25 -2.62
C HIS A 85 10.10 -3.61 -1.38
N GLU A 86 9.43 -2.64 -0.72
CA GLU A 86 9.92 -2.06 0.54
C GLU A 86 10.06 -3.14 1.62
N PHE A 87 9.10 -4.05 1.76
CA PHE A 87 9.19 -5.15 2.70
C PHE A 87 10.33 -6.13 2.36
N TYR A 88 10.49 -6.51 1.09
CA TYR A 88 11.55 -7.42 0.63
C TYR A 88 12.94 -6.85 0.95
N HIS A 89 13.16 -5.57 0.66
CA HIS A 89 14.42 -4.86 0.95
C HIS A 89 14.56 -4.38 2.40
N LEU A 90 13.52 -4.44 3.23
CA LEU A 90 13.55 -3.97 4.61
C LEU A 90 14.64 -4.65 5.45
N GLN A 91 15.53 -3.82 5.97
CA GLN A 91 16.62 -4.10 6.91
C GLN A 91 16.72 -2.94 7.91
N GLN A 92 17.22 -3.20 9.12
CA GLN A 92 17.43 -2.17 10.13
C GLN A 92 18.49 -1.15 9.69
N GLY A 93 19.59 -1.61 9.08
CA GLY A 93 20.72 -0.75 8.72
C GLY A 93 21.23 0.01 9.95
N SER A 94 21.30 1.35 9.85
CA SER A 94 21.67 2.26 10.93
C SER A 94 20.51 2.74 11.82
N SER A 95 19.25 2.36 11.52
CA SER A 95 18.09 2.78 12.32
C SER A 95 18.04 2.12 13.69
N THR A 96 17.30 2.72 14.62
CA THR A 96 17.03 2.11 15.92
C THR A 96 16.15 0.87 15.77
N VAL A 97 16.22 -0.05 16.74
CA VAL A 97 15.36 -1.25 16.75
C VAL A 97 13.88 -0.88 16.76
N ASP A 98 13.50 0.20 17.43
CA ASP A 98 12.12 0.69 17.46
C ASP A 98 11.66 1.26 16.11
N GLU A 99 12.46 2.09 15.43
CA GLU A 99 12.15 2.54 14.06
C GLU A 99 12.03 1.37 13.08
N TYR A 100 12.90 0.36 13.23
CA TYR A 100 12.82 -0.87 12.47
C TYR A 100 11.53 -1.64 12.78
N ILE A 101 11.13 -1.82 14.05
CA ILE A 101 9.87 -2.46 14.44
C ILE A 101 8.66 -1.69 13.90
N ARG A 102 8.64 -0.35 14.00
CA ARG A 102 7.56 0.50 13.47
C ARG A 102 7.43 0.34 11.96
N THR A 103 8.54 0.33 11.23
CA THR A 103 8.57 0.14 9.78
C THR A 103 8.20 -1.29 9.37
N PHE A 104 8.70 -2.29 10.11
CA PHE A 104 8.41 -3.71 9.91
C PHE A 104 6.93 -4.00 10.12
N THR A 105 6.34 -3.54 11.23
CA THR A 105 4.91 -3.73 11.52
C THR A 105 4.06 -3.08 10.43
N ARG A 106 4.37 -1.83 10.04
CA ARG A 106 3.67 -1.13 8.96
C ARG A 106 3.68 -1.90 7.65
N THR A 107 4.85 -2.38 7.21
CA THR A 107 5.02 -3.05 5.91
C THR A 107 4.56 -4.52 5.93
N CYS A 108 4.70 -5.20 7.07
CA CYS A 108 4.22 -6.57 7.30
C CYS A 108 2.70 -6.72 7.13
N LEU A 109 1.92 -5.67 7.44
CA LEU A 109 0.47 -5.66 7.19
C LEU A 109 0.13 -5.77 5.69
N PHE A 110 1.02 -5.28 4.81
CA PHE A 110 0.77 -5.26 3.38
C PHE A 110 1.43 -6.43 2.63
N ALA A 111 2.50 -7.02 3.16
CA ALA A 111 3.31 -8.04 2.48
C ALA A 111 2.67 -9.45 2.32
N GLY A 112 1.39 -9.63 2.67
CA GLY A 112 0.58 -10.78 2.25
C GLY A 112 1.20 -12.16 2.55
N ASP A 113 1.31 -13.02 1.55
CA ASP A 113 1.84 -14.38 1.70
C ASP A 113 3.32 -14.47 2.09
N SER A 114 4.09 -13.40 1.90
CA SER A 114 5.49 -13.31 2.37
C SER A 114 5.60 -13.40 3.89
N VAL A 115 4.52 -13.09 4.62
CA VAL A 115 4.44 -13.04 6.10
C VAL A 115 3.14 -13.62 6.68
N ASN A 116 2.42 -14.44 5.93
CA ASN A 116 1.15 -15.05 6.38
C ASN A 116 1.26 -16.01 7.60
N THR A 117 2.45 -16.27 8.13
CA THR A 117 2.66 -16.98 9.40
C THR A 117 3.71 -16.30 10.27
N ASP A 118 3.57 -16.42 11.58
CA ASP A 118 4.52 -15.80 12.53
C ASP A 118 5.94 -16.37 12.39
N ALA A 119 6.06 -17.64 11.96
CA ALA A 119 7.36 -18.22 11.60
C ALA A 119 8.01 -17.54 10.37
N LYS A 120 7.22 -17.11 9.36
CA LYS A 120 7.74 -16.29 8.24
C LYS A 120 8.13 -14.89 8.72
N LYS A 121 7.27 -14.23 9.52
CA LYS A 121 7.54 -12.91 10.13
C LYS A 121 8.85 -12.93 10.93
N ALA A 122 9.00 -13.87 11.85
CA ALA A 122 10.19 -14.00 12.71
C ALA A 122 11.47 -14.20 11.89
N ARG A 123 11.47 -15.10 10.89
CA ARG A 123 12.63 -15.30 10.01
C ARG A 123 13.01 -14.04 9.24
N LYS A 124 12.04 -13.29 8.72
CA LYS A 124 12.28 -12.05 7.98
C LYS A 124 12.75 -10.91 8.89
N PHE A 125 12.21 -10.81 10.11
CA PHE A 125 12.67 -9.88 11.14
C PHE A 125 14.14 -10.15 11.53
N LEU A 126 14.47 -11.39 11.87
CA LEU A 126 15.84 -11.80 12.22
C LEU A 126 16.85 -11.63 11.06
N LYS A 127 16.41 -11.82 9.82
CA LYS A 127 17.24 -11.58 8.63
C LYS A 127 17.50 -10.10 8.36
N GLY A 128 16.55 -9.21 8.71
CA GLY A 128 16.68 -7.77 8.53
C GLY A 128 17.32 -7.03 9.71
N LEU A 129 17.39 -7.64 10.90
CA LEU A 129 18.03 -7.06 12.09
C LEU A 129 19.51 -6.76 11.85
N ASN A 130 20.03 -5.69 12.47
CA ASN A 130 21.45 -5.36 12.38
C ASN A 130 22.32 -6.48 13.01
N GLN A 131 23.38 -6.89 12.29
CA GLN A 131 24.28 -7.96 12.71
C GLN A 131 24.85 -7.76 14.12
N ARG A 132 25.19 -6.53 14.50
CA ARG A 132 25.73 -6.20 15.83
C ARG A 132 24.76 -6.54 16.97
N ILE A 133 23.46 -6.50 16.71
CA ILE A 133 22.42 -6.84 17.70
C ILE A 133 22.15 -8.35 17.66
N ARG A 134 22.24 -8.96 16.47
CA ARG A 134 22.10 -10.42 16.30
C ARG A 134 23.23 -11.21 16.98
N GLU A 135 24.40 -10.60 17.17
CA GLU A 135 25.55 -11.18 17.87
C GLU A 135 25.54 -10.93 19.40
N LEU A 136 24.73 -9.98 19.90
CA LEU A 136 24.62 -9.66 21.34
C LEU A 136 23.61 -10.54 22.10
N GLY A 137 22.86 -11.39 21.40
CA GLY A 137 21.85 -12.28 21.97
C GLY A 137 22.10 -13.76 21.68
N GLY A 138 23.36 -14.14 21.38
CA GLY A 138 23.80 -15.52 21.14
C GLY A 138 24.71 -16.02 22.25
#